data_AF-A0A2K3D610-F1
#
_entry.id   AF-A0A2K3D610-F1
#
_cell.length_a   1.000
_cell.length_b   1.000
_cell.length_c   1.000
_cell.angle_alpha   90.00
_cell.angle_beta   90.00
_cell.angle_gamma   90.00
#
_symmetry.space_group_name_H-M   'P 1'
#
loop_
_entity.id
_entity.type
_entity.pdbx_description
1 polymer ?
#
loop_
_entity_poly.entity_id
_entity_poly.type
_entity_poly.pdbx_seq_one_letter_code
_entity_poly.pdbx_strand_id
1 'polypeptide(L)'
;MAERVRDIQSEIDKVTKEINDVEAQVSKAADKVEKAEAEVEKAEAEVEKAWATRREIAKKLKHPDLSEKERAALVAEQESCVADFTAADKKLDRLSRKEEQLRTKKEQLRKKEEQLRKEEEQLRKEKEQLRNKEERLQQDGAAGSTSGADVKKKLSPQEIMDKVYKDATYTAPVRARGAPEASHVAAVHAG
;
A
#
# COMPACT_ATOMS: atom_id res chain seq x y z
N MET A 1 11.67 3.00 -19.35
CA MET A 1 10.56 3.30 -18.41
C MET A 1 9.40 2.33 -18.59
N ALA A 2 9.02 2.03 -19.84
CA ALA A 2 8.03 1.00 -20.16
C ALA A 2 8.20 -0.38 -19.46
N GLU A 3 9.42 -0.88 -19.30
CA GLU A 3 9.68 -2.15 -18.59
C GLU A 3 9.28 -2.07 -17.11
N ARG A 4 9.75 -1.06 -16.38
CA ARG A 4 9.40 -0.83 -14.98
C ARG A 4 7.89 -0.60 -14.77
N VAL A 5 7.21 0.05 -15.71
CA VAL A 5 5.74 0.20 -15.68
C VAL A 5 5.02 -1.15 -15.85
N ARG A 6 5.60 -2.07 -16.62
CA ARG A 6 5.10 -3.44 -16.78
C ARG A 6 5.33 -4.27 -15.52
N ASP A 7 6.50 -4.14 -14.90
CA ASP A 7 6.84 -4.84 -13.65
C ASP A 7 5.88 -4.44 -12.51
N ILE A 8 5.66 -3.14 -12.32
CA ILE A 8 4.70 -2.64 -11.32
C ILE A 8 3.28 -3.10 -11.64
N GLN A 9 2.89 -3.19 -12.91
CA GLN A 9 1.58 -3.76 -13.25
C GLN A 9 1.47 -5.22 -12.82
N SER A 10 2.52 -6.02 -13.02
CA SER A 10 2.56 -7.42 -12.57
C SER A 10 2.47 -7.53 -11.04
N GLU A 11 3.12 -6.61 -10.30
CA GLU A 11 3.00 -6.55 -8.84
C GLU A 11 1.58 -6.17 -8.40
N ILE A 12 0.96 -5.18 -9.05
CA ILE A 12 -0.45 -4.82 -8.80
C ILE A 12 -1.33 -6.05 -9.01
N ASP A 13 -1.22 -6.74 -10.15
CA ASP A 13 -2.05 -7.90 -10.46
C ASP A 13 -1.90 -9.02 -9.41
N LYS A 14 -0.66 -9.22 -8.94
CA LYS A 14 -0.37 -10.18 -7.85
C LYS A 14 -1.04 -9.75 -6.54
N VAL A 15 -0.88 -8.50 -6.12
CA VAL A 15 -1.48 -7.98 -4.88
C VAL A 15 -3.01 -8.00 -4.96
N THR A 16 -3.61 -7.64 -6.10
CA THR A 16 -5.06 -7.75 -6.34
C THR A 16 -5.53 -9.19 -6.14
N LYS A 17 -4.77 -10.18 -6.64
CA LYS A 17 -5.11 -11.60 -6.43
C LYS A 17 -5.04 -11.97 -4.94
N GLU A 18 -4.00 -11.54 -4.23
CA GLU A 18 -3.87 -11.79 -2.79
C GLU A 18 -5.01 -11.13 -1.98
N ILE A 19 -5.46 -9.93 -2.38
CA ILE A 19 -6.63 -9.26 -1.78
C ILE A 19 -7.87 -10.15 -1.95
N ASN A 20 -8.17 -10.59 -3.18
CA ASN A 20 -9.33 -11.45 -3.45
C ASN A 20 -9.29 -12.77 -2.65
N ASP A 21 -8.11 -13.38 -2.53
CA ASP A 21 -7.92 -14.60 -1.75
C ASP A 21 -8.17 -14.34 -0.24
N VAL A 22 -7.72 -13.20 0.29
CA VAL A 22 -7.96 -12.81 1.68
C VAL A 22 -9.44 -12.48 1.91
N GLU A 23 -10.09 -11.75 1.00
CA GLU A 23 -11.53 -11.46 1.07
C GLU A 23 -12.36 -12.75 1.12
N ALA A 24 -12.01 -13.75 0.30
CA ALA A 24 -12.63 -15.07 0.36
C ALA A 24 -12.39 -15.79 1.70
N GLN A 25 -11.22 -15.61 2.32
CA GLN A 25 -10.95 -16.13 3.67
C GLN A 25 -11.76 -15.38 4.74
N VAL A 26 -11.92 -14.06 4.63
CA VAL A 26 -12.75 -13.24 5.54
C VAL A 26 -14.21 -13.68 5.48
N SER A 27 -14.74 -13.94 4.28
CA SER A 27 -16.09 -14.46 4.08
C SER A 27 -16.27 -15.82 4.78
N LYS A 28 -15.39 -16.79 4.51
CA LYS A 28 -15.41 -18.10 5.20
C LYS A 28 -15.25 -17.99 6.71
N ALA A 29 -14.47 -17.03 7.20
CA ALA A 29 -14.30 -16.78 8.62
C ALA A 29 -15.57 -16.17 9.24
N ALA A 30 -16.29 -15.33 8.50
CA ALA A 30 -17.57 -14.78 8.93
C ALA A 30 -18.61 -15.89 9.14
N ASP A 31 -18.76 -16.82 8.19
CA ASP A 31 -19.71 -17.94 8.30
C ASP A 31 -19.40 -18.82 9.53
N LYS A 32 -18.11 -19.04 9.82
CA LYS A 32 -17.69 -19.81 11.00
C LYS A 32 -18.00 -19.08 12.31
N VAL A 33 -17.89 -17.76 12.33
CA VAL A 33 -18.26 -16.94 13.50
C VAL A 33 -19.75 -17.01 13.72
N GLU A 34 -20.56 -16.79 12.68
CA GLU A 34 -22.03 -16.88 12.77
C GLU A 34 -22.49 -18.25 13.27
N LYS A 35 -21.91 -19.33 12.73
CA LYS A 35 -22.21 -20.68 13.21
C LYS A 35 -21.81 -20.87 14.69
N ALA A 36 -20.66 -20.34 15.11
CA ALA A 36 -20.21 -20.45 16.49
C ALA A 36 -21.11 -19.64 17.46
N GLU A 37 -21.53 -18.44 17.05
CA GLU A 37 -22.49 -17.60 17.76
C GLU A 37 -23.81 -18.35 17.99
N ALA A 38 -24.34 -19.01 16.96
CA ALA A 38 -25.56 -19.82 17.10
C ALA A 38 -25.38 -21.03 18.03
N GLU A 39 -24.19 -21.65 18.05
CA GLU A 39 -23.88 -22.74 19.00
C GLU A 39 -23.79 -22.24 20.45
N VAL A 40 -23.27 -21.02 20.66
CA VAL A 40 -23.22 -20.35 21.98
C VAL A 40 -24.63 -20.03 22.45
N GLU A 41 -25.46 -19.38 21.63
CA GLU A 41 -26.85 -19.04 21.98
C GLU A 41 -27.66 -20.29 22.39
N LYS A 42 -27.48 -21.39 21.64
CA LYS A 42 -28.11 -22.67 21.99
C LYS A 42 -27.62 -23.22 23.35
N ALA A 43 -26.33 -23.11 23.64
CA ALA A 43 -25.76 -23.55 24.91
C ALA A 43 -26.23 -22.68 26.08
N GLU A 44 -26.34 -21.37 25.90
CA GLU A 44 -26.93 -20.44 26.89
C GLU A 44 -28.37 -20.83 27.22
N ALA A 45 -29.17 -21.17 26.19
CA ALA A 45 -30.54 -21.64 26.40
C ALA A 45 -30.61 -22.99 27.15
N GLU A 46 -29.63 -23.88 26.98
CA GLU A 46 -29.52 -25.12 27.76
C GLU A 46 -29.19 -24.82 29.24
N VAL A 47 -28.28 -23.88 29.50
CA VAL A 47 -27.91 -23.42 30.85
C VAL A 47 -29.12 -22.79 31.56
N GLU A 48 -29.86 -21.91 30.90
CA GLU A 48 -31.06 -21.27 31.46
C GLU A 48 -32.15 -22.28 31.81
N LYS A 49 -32.37 -23.29 30.95
CA LYS A 49 -33.32 -24.39 31.25
C LYS A 49 -32.90 -25.16 32.50
N ALA A 50 -31.62 -25.51 32.62
CA ALA A 50 -31.10 -26.21 33.80
C ALA A 50 -31.19 -25.35 35.08
N TRP A 51 -31.04 -24.03 34.96
CA TRP A 51 -31.22 -23.11 36.08
C TRP A 51 -32.69 -23.03 36.52
N ALA A 52 -33.62 -22.97 35.57
CA ALA A 52 -35.05 -22.94 35.83
C ALA A 52 -35.53 -24.23 36.54
N THR A 53 -35.12 -25.40 36.07
CA THR A 53 -35.48 -26.69 36.71
C THR A 53 -34.96 -26.76 38.15
N ARG A 54 -33.70 -26.38 38.38
CA ARG A 54 -33.10 -26.31 39.72
C ARG A 54 -33.88 -25.39 40.64
N ARG A 55 -34.36 -24.24 40.13
CA ARG A 55 -35.15 -23.27 40.89
C ARG A 55 -36.50 -23.86 41.32
N GLU A 56 -37.17 -24.61 40.46
CA GLU A 56 -38.43 -25.28 40.80
C GLU A 56 -38.23 -26.39 41.83
N ILE A 57 -37.19 -27.21 41.69
CA ILE A 57 -36.85 -28.24 42.69
C ILE A 57 -36.56 -27.58 44.05
N ALA A 58 -35.82 -26.47 44.05
CA ALA A 58 -35.53 -25.73 45.27
C ALA A 58 -36.79 -25.13 45.94
N LYS A 59 -37.82 -24.75 45.16
CA LYS A 59 -39.12 -24.34 45.71
C LYS A 59 -39.83 -25.53 46.35
N LYS A 60 -39.89 -26.67 45.66
CA LYS A 60 -40.51 -27.90 46.18
C LYS A 60 -39.90 -28.31 47.52
N LEU A 61 -38.57 -28.33 47.62
CA LEU A 61 -37.84 -28.70 48.85
C LEU A 61 -38.15 -27.83 50.08
N LYS A 62 -38.62 -26.59 49.89
CA LYS A 62 -39.01 -25.68 50.98
C LYS A 62 -40.35 -26.02 51.61
N HIS A 63 -41.18 -26.87 50.98
CA HIS A 63 -42.45 -27.26 51.56
C HIS A 63 -42.21 -28.13 52.81
N PRO A 64 -42.82 -27.79 53.96
CA PRO A 64 -42.62 -28.54 55.20
C PRO A 64 -43.22 -29.95 55.15
N ASP A 65 -44.31 -30.14 54.40
CA ASP A 65 -45.13 -31.37 54.40
C ASP A 65 -44.61 -32.51 53.50
N LEU A 66 -43.39 -32.39 52.96
CA LEU A 66 -42.79 -33.45 52.15
C LEU A 66 -42.38 -34.65 53.01
N SER A 67 -42.78 -35.85 52.58
CA SER A 67 -42.29 -37.09 53.18
C SER A 67 -40.78 -37.25 52.97
N GLU A 68 -40.11 -38.03 53.82
CA GLU A 68 -38.66 -38.28 53.69
C GLU A 68 -38.29 -38.89 52.33
N LYS A 69 -39.15 -39.77 51.79
CA LYS A 69 -38.96 -40.38 50.46
C LYS A 69 -39.03 -39.33 49.34
N GLU A 70 -39.98 -38.41 49.40
CA GLU A 70 -40.12 -37.33 48.40
C GLU A 70 -38.98 -36.33 48.50
N ARG A 71 -38.55 -35.98 49.73
CA ARG A 71 -37.36 -35.14 49.95
C ARG A 71 -36.12 -35.78 49.36
N ALA A 72 -35.88 -37.07 49.62
CA ALA A 72 -34.73 -37.79 49.08
C ALA A 72 -34.73 -37.83 47.55
N ALA A 73 -35.89 -38.06 46.93
CA ALA A 73 -36.03 -38.04 45.47
C ALA A 73 -35.74 -36.65 44.88
N LEU A 74 -36.27 -35.58 45.48
CA LEU A 74 -36.01 -34.20 45.03
C LEU A 74 -34.56 -33.78 45.21
N VAL A 75 -33.87 -34.25 46.26
CA VAL A 75 -32.43 -33.99 46.45
C VAL A 75 -31.62 -34.71 45.38
N ALA A 76 -31.91 -35.98 45.07
CA ALA A 76 -31.23 -36.69 43.99
C ALA A 76 -31.45 -36.02 42.62
N GLU A 77 -32.67 -35.54 42.35
CA GLU A 77 -32.98 -34.76 41.15
C GLU A 77 -32.22 -33.43 41.13
N GLN A 78 -32.10 -32.75 42.27
CA GLN A 78 -31.32 -31.52 42.40
C GLN A 78 -29.84 -31.75 42.12
N GLU A 79 -29.25 -32.81 42.67
CA GLU A 79 -27.84 -33.18 42.45
C GLU A 79 -27.58 -33.49 40.97
N SER A 80 -28.46 -34.25 40.33
CA SER A 80 -28.40 -34.51 38.89
C SER A 80 -28.47 -33.20 38.09
N CYS A 81 -29.41 -32.33 38.42
CA CYS A 81 -29.57 -31.04 37.74
C CYS A 81 -28.35 -30.13 37.92
N VAL A 82 -27.69 -30.17 39.08
CA VAL A 82 -26.43 -29.45 39.31
C VAL A 82 -25.32 -30.02 38.45
N ALA A 83 -25.21 -31.35 38.32
CA ALA A 83 -24.24 -31.98 37.43
C ALA A 83 -24.45 -31.54 35.97
N ASP A 84 -25.69 -31.61 35.48
CA ASP A 84 -26.06 -31.18 34.12
C ASP A 84 -25.75 -29.69 33.89
N PHE A 85 -26.10 -28.83 34.84
CA PHE A 85 -25.76 -27.41 34.79
C PHE A 85 -24.25 -27.20 34.67
N THR A 86 -23.44 -27.85 35.52
CA THR A 86 -21.97 -27.69 35.46
C THR A 86 -21.38 -28.20 34.15
N ALA A 87 -21.98 -29.21 33.52
CA ALA A 87 -21.57 -29.72 32.22
C ALA A 87 -21.93 -28.74 31.09
N ALA A 88 -23.15 -28.18 31.13
CA ALA A 88 -23.62 -27.18 30.18
C ALA A 88 -22.80 -25.89 30.25
N ASP A 89 -22.50 -25.43 31.48
CA ASP A 89 -21.69 -24.23 31.74
C ASP A 89 -20.26 -24.37 31.19
N LYS A 90 -19.59 -25.51 31.45
CA LYS A 90 -18.27 -25.81 30.86
C LYS A 90 -18.30 -25.89 29.33
N LYS A 91 -19.39 -26.37 28.75
CA LYS A 91 -19.58 -26.42 27.29
C LYS A 91 -19.74 -25.00 26.73
N LEU A 92 -20.54 -24.16 27.38
CA LEU A 92 -20.73 -22.75 27.03
C LEU A 92 -19.41 -21.99 27.08
N ASP A 93 -18.62 -22.14 28.15
CA ASP A 93 -17.28 -21.57 28.27
C ASP A 93 -16.37 -21.97 27.09
N ARG A 94 -16.38 -23.25 26.74
CA ARG A 94 -15.56 -23.76 25.64
C ARG A 94 -16.00 -23.18 24.29
N LEU A 95 -17.30 -23.05 24.06
CA LEU A 95 -17.85 -22.50 22.81
C LEU A 95 -17.54 -21.00 22.71
N SER A 96 -17.75 -20.25 23.79
CA SER A 96 -17.46 -18.80 23.86
C SER A 96 -15.99 -18.51 23.55
N ARG A 97 -15.06 -19.29 24.12
CA ARG A 97 -13.62 -19.16 23.79
C ARG A 97 -13.32 -19.45 22.32
N LYS A 98 -14.01 -20.41 21.70
CA LYS A 98 -13.81 -20.71 20.26
C LYS A 98 -14.36 -19.60 19.38
N GLU A 99 -15.53 -19.05 19.72
CA GLU A 99 -16.13 -17.92 19.03
C GLU A 99 -15.18 -16.70 19.06
N GLU A 100 -14.64 -16.37 20.22
CA GLU A 100 -13.68 -15.28 20.39
C GLU A 100 -12.40 -15.49 19.55
N GLN A 101 -11.86 -16.71 19.53
CA GLN A 101 -10.72 -17.06 18.68
C GLN A 101 -11.03 -16.89 17.19
N LEU A 102 -12.24 -17.23 16.75
CA LEU A 102 -12.67 -17.05 15.36
C LEU A 102 -12.84 -15.56 15.01
N ARG A 103 -13.43 -14.76 15.91
CA ARG A 103 -13.53 -13.30 15.76
C ARG A 103 -12.15 -12.66 15.64
N THR A 104 -11.20 -13.06 16.48
CA THR A 104 -9.82 -12.58 16.43
C THR A 104 -9.15 -12.91 15.08
N LYS A 105 -9.31 -14.14 14.58
CA LYS A 105 -8.77 -14.54 13.27
C LYS A 105 -9.39 -13.75 12.12
N LYS A 106 -10.70 -13.52 12.16
CA LYS A 106 -11.40 -12.70 11.17
C LYS A 106 -10.87 -11.27 11.16
N GLU A 107 -10.61 -10.69 12.32
CA GLU A 107 -10.04 -9.35 12.45
C GLU A 107 -8.60 -9.28 11.89
N GLN A 108 -7.77 -10.29 12.18
CA GLN A 108 -6.42 -10.38 11.61
C GLN A 108 -6.43 -10.44 10.08
N LEU A 109 -7.36 -11.19 9.50
CA LEU A 109 -7.53 -11.24 8.04
C LEU A 109 -7.95 -9.88 7.46
N ARG A 110 -8.86 -9.15 8.12
CA ARG A 110 -9.23 -7.78 7.70
C ARG A 110 -8.05 -6.81 7.76
N LYS A 111 -7.21 -6.89 8.80
CA LYS A 111 -5.98 -6.07 8.90
C LYS A 111 -5.02 -6.38 7.74
N LYS A 112 -4.87 -7.65 7.38
CA LYS A 112 -4.05 -8.07 6.24
C LYS A 112 -4.62 -7.54 4.92
N GLU A 113 -5.93 -7.62 4.73
CA GLU A 113 -6.62 -7.08 3.55
C GLU A 113 -6.36 -5.57 3.41
N GLU A 114 -6.49 -4.81 4.51
CA GLU A 114 -6.24 -3.37 4.52
C GLU A 114 -4.78 -3.03 4.19
N GLN A 115 -3.82 -3.81 4.69
CA GLN A 115 -2.40 -3.65 4.35
C GLN A 115 -2.16 -3.86 2.85
N LEU A 116 -2.71 -4.93 2.28
CA LEU A 116 -2.58 -5.22 0.85
C LEU A 116 -3.21 -4.12 -0.01
N ARG A 117 -4.37 -3.58 0.39
CA ARG A 117 -4.99 -2.45 -0.32
C ARG A 117 -4.13 -1.19 -0.30
N LYS A 118 -3.45 -0.90 0.82
CA LYS A 118 -2.49 0.22 0.92
C LYS A 118 -1.28 0.00 0.01
N GLU A 119 -0.76 -1.22 -0.04
CA GLU A 119 0.33 -1.61 -0.94
C GLU A 119 -0.08 -1.45 -2.41
N GLU A 120 -1.25 -1.95 -2.79
CA GLU A 120 -1.78 -1.78 -4.14
C GLU A 120 -1.93 -0.29 -4.54
N GLU A 121 -2.41 0.55 -3.62
CA GLU A 121 -2.54 1.99 -3.85
C GLU A 121 -1.17 2.67 -4.06
N GLN A 122 -0.16 2.27 -3.28
CA GLN A 122 1.21 2.77 -3.44
C GLN A 122 1.79 2.39 -4.80
N LEU A 123 1.62 1.14 -5.21
CA LEU A 123 2.07 0.67 -6.53
C LEU A 123 1.38 1.43 -7.68
N ARG A 124 0.07 1.69 -7.56
CA ARG A 124 -0.66 2.50 -8.54
C ARG A 124 -0.12 3.93 -8.64
N LYS A 125 0.19 4.56 -7.51
CA LYS A 125 0.81 5.90 -7.47
C LYS A 125 2.21 5.89 -8.09
N GLU A 126 3.06 4.89 -7.78
CA GLU A 126 4.39 4.78 -8.41
C GLU A 126 4.29 4.62 -9.92
N LYS A 127 3.36 3.77 -10.38
CA LYS A 127 3.11 3.55 -11.80
C LYS A 127 2.69 4.84 -12.52
N GLU A 128 1.80 5.61 -11.92
CA GLU A 128 1.36 6.91 -12.46
C GLU A 128 2.51 7.92 -12.54
N GLN A 129 3.33 8.02 -11.50
CA GLN A 129 4.51 8.89 -11.50
C GLN A 129 5.51 8.52 -12.61
N LEU A 130 5.72 7.23 -12.87
CA LEU A 130 6.59 6.78 -13.96
C LEU A 130 6.03 7.15 -15.34
N ARG A 131 4.72 7.01 -15.55
CA ARG A 131 4.05 7.44 -16.79
C ARG A 131 4.19 8.94 -17.02
N ASN A 132 3.95 9.75 -15.99
CA ASN A 132 4.08 11.20 -16.09
C ASN A 132 5.53 11.64 -16.37
N LYS A 133 6.52 10.95 -15.78
CA LYS A 133 7.95 11.18 -16.10
C LYS A 133 8.28 10.81 -17.54
N GLU A 134 7.75 9.71 -18.04
CA GLU A 134 7.94 9.28 -19.43
C GLU A 134 7.33 10.28 -20.42
N GLU A 135 6.13 10.78 -20.16
CA GLU A 135 5.47 11.80 -20.99
C GLU A 135 6.26 13.13 -21.03
N ARG A 136 6.76 13.60 -19.89
CA ARG A 136 7.59 14.81 -19.82
C ARG A 136 8.88 14.67 -20.65
N LEU A 137 9.55 13.52 -20.55
CA LEU A 137 10.75 13.26 -21.35
C LEU A 137 10.46 13.21 -22.85
N GLN A 138 9.28 12.73 -23.25
CA GLN A 138 8.86 12.74 -24.65
C GLN A 138 8.56 14.16 -25.14
N GLN A 139 7.93 15.01 -24.33
CA GLN A 139 7.67 16.42 -24.66
C GLN A 139 8.97 17.24 -24.76
N ASP A 140 9.89 17.07 -23.81
CA ASP A 140 11.19 17.76 -23.82
C ASP A 140 12.07 17.31 -25.02
N GLY A 141 12.01 16.02 -25.37
CA GLY A 141 12.69 15.48 -26.55
C GLY A 141 12.11 15.98 -27.89
N ALA A 142 10.80 16.26 -27.96
CA ALA A 142 10.16 16.82 -29.15
C ALA A 142 10.45 18.32 -29.33
N ALA A 143 10.53 19.09 -28.25
CA ALA A 143 10.83 20.53 -28.28
C ALA A 143 12.27 20.85 -28.73
N GLY A 144 13.23 19.93 -28.51
CA GLY A 144 14.62 20.07 -28.96
C GLY A 144 14.85 19.88 -30.46
N SER A 145 13.83 19.45 -31.24
CA SER A 145 13.99 19.12 -32.67
C SER A 145 13.59 20.27 -33.62
N THR A 146 13.00 21.36 -33.12
CA THR A 146 12.49 22.46 -33.98
C THR A 146 13.29 23.77 -33.93
N SER A 147 14.40 23.85 -33.17
CA SER A 147 15.23 25.07 -33.10
C SER A 147 16.70 24.82 -33.49
N GLY A 148 16.95 24.41 -34.74
CA GLY A 148 18.32 24.17 -35.20
C GLY A 148 18.47 23.85 -36.68
N ALA A 149 17.64 24.41 -37.56
CA ALA A 149 17.88 24.39 -39.00
C ALA A 149 18.80 25.55 -39.44
N ASP A 150 19.95 25.71 -38.78
CA ASP A 150 21.07 26.44 -39.37
C ASP A 150 21.81 25.49 -40.31
N VAL A 151 21.34 25.45 -41.56
CA VAL A 151 22.02 24.76 -42.65
C VAL A 151 23.38 25.45 -42.85
N LYS A 152 24.43 24.92 -42.22
CA LYS A 152 25.82 25.15 -42.64
C LYS A 152 25.98 24.59 -44.06
N LYS A 153 25.58 25.37 -45.07
CA LYS A 153 26.01 25.16 -46.45
C LYS A 153 27.53 25.17 -46.45
N LYS A 154 28.16 24.01 -46.64
CA LYS A 154 29.59 23.92 -46.93
C LYS A 154 29.82 24.66 -48.24
N LEU A 155 30.38 25.87 -48.16
CA LEU A 155 30.85 26.61 -49.32
C LEU A 155 31.88 25.75 -50.06
N SER A 156 31.72 25.65 -51.37
CA SER A 156 32.69 24.96 -52.23
C SER A 156 34.04 25.72 -52.21
N PRO A 157 35.17 25.04 -52.47
CA PRO A 157 36.48 25.68 -52.52
C PRO A 157 36.56 26.89 -53.48
N GLN A 158 35.74 26.89 -54.53
CA GLN A 158 35.64 27.97 -55.51
C GLN A 158 34.97 29.22 -54.93
N GLU A 159 33.88 29.05 -54.15
CA GLU A 159 33.20 30.17 -53.49
C GLU A 159 34.04 30.80 -52.36
N ILE A 160 34.99 30.05 -51.81
CA ILE A 160 35.96 30.58 -50.84
C ILE A 160 37.01 31.43 -51.57
N MET A 161 37.53 30.97 -52.71
CA MET A 161 38.53 31.71 -53.50
C MET A 161 37.98 33.03 -54.05
N ASP A 162 36.73 33.05 -54.52
CA ASP A 162 36.08 34.27 -55.05
C ASP A 162 35.90 35.35 -54.00
N LYS A 163 35.67 34.98 -52.74
CA LYS A 163 35.58 35.94 -51.63
C LYS A 163 36.94 36.51 -51.27
N VAL A 164 37.97 35.67 -51.22
CA VAL A 164 39.34 36.10 -50.89
C VAL A 164 39.91 37.04 -51.96
N TYR A 165 39.57 36.83 -53.25
CA TYR A 165 40.06 37.67 -54.34
C TYR A 165 39.31 39.01 -54.50
N LYS A 166 38.06 39.12 -54.01
CA LYS A 166 37.29 40.38 -54.06
C LYS A 166 37.72 41.40 -53.02
N ASP A 167 38.25 40.96 -51.88
CA ASP A 167 38.60 41.85 -50.76
C ASP A 167 40.07 42.34 -50.79
N ALA A 168 40.87 41.87 -51.74
CA ALA A 168 42.27 42.27 -51.88
C ALA A 168 42.45 43.51 -52.77
N THR A 169 42.06 44.69 -52.30
CA THR A 169 42.62 45.95 -52.83
C THR A 169 44.07 46.09 -52.38
N TYR A 170 44.96 45.53 -53.19
CA TYR A 170 46.41 45.57 -53.06
C TYR A 170 46.91 47.03 -53.12
N THR A 171 47.24 47.62 -51.97
CA THR A 171 47.90 48.93 -51.90
C THR A 171 49.33 48.71 -51.45
N ALA A 172 50.28 48.80 -52.39
CA ALA A 172 51.71 48.64 -52.13
C ALA A 172 52.32 49.94 -51.56
N PRO A 173 53.18 49.90 -50.52
CA PRO A 173 53.92 51.09 -50.11
C PRO A 173 55.24 51.21 -50.87
N VAL A 174 55.40 52.38 -51.49
CA VAL A 174 56.60 52.87 -52.19
C VAL A 174 57.68 53.24 -51.17
N ARG A 175 58.93 52.83 -51.42
CA ARG A 175 60.14 53.30 -50.73
C ARG A 175 60.40 54.78 -51.03
N ALA A 176 60.67 55.60 -50.01
CA ALA A 176 61.48 56.81 -50.18
C ALA A 176 62.32 57.12 -48.93
N ARG A 177 63.58 57.50 -49.19
CA ARG A 177 64.67 57.86 -48.28
C ARG A 177 64.40 59.16 -47.51
N GLY A 178 65.01 59.28 -46.32
CA GLY A 178 65.35 60.58 -45.72
C GLY A 178 65.51 60.53 -44.19
N ALA A 179 66.76 60.47 -43.72
CA ALA A 179 67.17 60.98 -42.41
C ALA A 179 67.78 62.39 -42.62
N PRO A 180 68.19 63.19 -41.60
CA PRO A 180 68.28 62.91 -40.15
C PRO A 180 67.84 64.08 -39.22
N GLU A 181 68.10 63.89 -37.93
CA GLU A 181 68.43 64.90 -36.89
C GLU A 181 67.48 65.06 -35.67
N ALA A 182 68.02 64.60 -34.54
CA ALA A 182 68.32 65.35 -33.31
C ALA A 182 67.26 65.61 -32.22
N SER A 183 67.81 65.57 -30.99
CA SER A 183 67.32 66.04 -29.67
C SER A 183 66.29 65.16 -28.94
N HIS A 184 66.70 64.53 -27.81
CA HIS A 184 66.62 65.04 -26.42
C HIS A 184 65.16 65.07 -25.92
N VAL A 185 64.74 64.50 -24.79
CA VAL A 185 65.34 64.33 -23.45
C VAL A 185 64.43 63.38 -22.64
N ALA A 186 65.01 62.79 -21.58
CA ALA A 186 64.47 62.27 -20.29
C ALA A 186 62.93 62.28 -20.03
N ALA A 187 62.33 61.50 -19.13
CA ALA A 187 62.71 61.03 -17.81
C ALA A 187 61.51 60.16 -17.32
N VAL A 188 61.72 59.07 -16.58
CA VAL A 188 61.49 58.99 -15.12
C VAL A 188 60.06 58.61 -14.69
N HIS A 189 60.01 57.44 -14.04
CA HIS A 189 59.22 57.04 -12.86
C HIS A 189 57.71 56.82 -13.00
N ALA A 190 57.21 55.62 -12.71
CA ALA A 190 57.17 54.85 -11.44
C ALA A 190 55.86 55.11 -10.68
N GLY A 191 55.31 54.01 -10.19
CA GLY A 191 54.05 53.90 -9.45
C GLY A 191 53.49 52.51 -9.67
#